data_AF-A0A7S1I7D0-F1
#
_entry.id   AF-A0A7S1I7D0-F1
#
_cell.length_a   1.000
_cell.length_b   1.000
_cell.length_c   1.000
_cell.angle_alpha   90.00
_cell.angle_beta   90.00
_cell.angle_gamma   90.00
#
_symmetry.space_group_name_H-M   'P 1'
#
loop_
_entity.id
_entity.type
_entity.pdbx_description
1 polymer ?
#
loop_
_entity_poly.entity_id
_entity_poly.type
_entity_poly.pdbx_seq_one_letter_code
_entity_poly.pdbx_strand_id
1 'polypeptide(L)'
;VRQNLKRLMWLEQYALREYSNAVYTQHLWRIAQTQCRGMFAAAERPCAKALADFVARALEEGKTLGVVVASLQQTLERLAIRLLEPYHARQPQGIVLAGGCALNTLLAAALWRHFDLPVHIGPLPHDKGLAYGAVWWHFPPPPTPDSPPLLCVCGRYCNGQAT
;
A
#
# COMPACT_ATOMS: atom_id res chain seq x y z
N VAL A 1 -8.21 22.10 0.66
CA VAL A 1 -8.14 21.09 1.74
C VAL A 1 -9.43 20.99 2.54
N ARG A 2 -9.87 22.05 3.26
CA ARG A 2 -11.13 22.03 4.05
C ARG A 2 -12.40 21.67 3.25
N GLN A 3 -12.52 22.12 1.99
CA GLN A 3 -13.70 21.86 1.16
C GLN A 3 -13.79 20.41 0.66
N ASN A 4 -12.65 19.76 0.40
CA ASN A 4 -12.60 18.36 -0.01
C ASN A 4 -12.81 17.40 1.17
N LEU A 5 -12.33 17.77 2.36
CA LEU A 5 -12.65 17.07 3.62
C LEU A 5 -14.15 17.13 3.93
N LYS A 6 -14.81 18.27 3.68
CA LYS A 6 -16.28 18.39 3.85
C LYS A 6 -17.05 17.46 2.90
N ARG A 7 -16.60 17.27 1.66
CA ARG A 7 -17.23 16.32 0.70
C ARG A 7 -17.02 14.86 1.09
N LEU A 8 -15.83 14.51 1.57
CA LEU A 8 -15.54 13.16 2.10
C LEU A 8 -16.33 12.86 3.37
N MET A 9 -16.46 13.83 4.28
CA MET A 9 -17.30 13.71 5.48
C MET A 9 -18.80 13.65 5.16
N TRP A 10 -19.24 14.33 4.09
CA TRP A 10 -20.63 14.24 3.63
C TRP A 10 -20.94 12.86 3.05
N LEU A 11 -20.03 12.28 2.26
CA LEU A 11 -20.15 10.89 1.77
C LEU A 11 -20.11 9.87 2.93
N GLU A 12 -19.32 10.14 3.97
CA GLU A 12 -19.29 9.34 5.20
C GLU A 12 -20.64 9.38 5.93
N GLN A 13 -21.25 10.56 6.09
CA GLN A 13 -22.58 10.71 6.70
C GLN A 13 -23.71 10.13 5.84
N TYR A 14 -23.59 10.18 4.51
CA TYR A 14 -24.56 9.60 3.57
C TYR A 14 -24.53 8.07 3.59
N ALA A 15 -23.34 7.47 3.51
CA ALA A 15 -23.15 6.01 3.57
C ALA A 15 -23.57 5.39 4.92
N LEU A 16 -23.41 6.14 6.01
CA LEU A 16 -23.87 5.74 7.36
C LEU A 16 -25.39 5.86 7.54
N ARG A 17 -26.09 6.69 6.75
CA ARG A 17 -27.55 6.89 6.87
C ARG A 17 -28.36 5.87 6.09
N GLU A 18 -27.87 5.39 4.95
CA GLU A 18 -28.66 4.48 4.09
C GLU A 18 -28.48 2.98 4.39
N TYR A 19 -27.42 2.57 5.10
CA TYR A 19 -27.14 1.15 5.33
C TYR A 19 -27.28 0.77 6.82
N SER A 20 -28.25 -0.08 7.11
CA SER A 20 -28.67 -0.58 8.44
C SER A 20 -27.61 -1.38 9.21
N ASN A 21 -26.40 -1.51 8.68
CA ASN A 21 -25.28 -2.23 9.31
C ASN A 21 -24.05 -1.32 9.39
N ALA A 22 -24.17 -0.24 10.17
CA ALA A 22 -23.18 0.82 10.31
C ALA A 22 -21.75 0.30 10.57
N VAL A 23 -21.60 -0.83 11.27
CA VAL A 23 -20.31 -1.46 11.57
C VAL A 23 -19.65 -2.05 10.32
N TYR A 24 -20.41 -2.72 9.46
CA TYR A 24 -19.89 -3.36 8.24
C TYR A 24 -19.51 -2.30 7.20
N THR A 25 -20.36 -1.27 7.03
CA THR A 25 -20.10 -0.14 6.15
C THR A 25 -18.87 0.65 6.61
N GLN A 26 -18.69 0.85 7.92
CA GLN A 26 -17.53 1.54 8.48
C GLN A 26 -16.23 0.72 8.33
N HIS A 27 -16.32 -0.62 8.38
CA HIS A 27 -15.17 -1.50 8.15
C HIS A 27 -14.76 -1.55 6.68
N LEU A 28 -15.72 -1.71 5.77
CA LEU A 28 -15.47 -1.63 4.32
C LEU A 28 -14.97 -0.25 3.90
N TRP A 29 -15.48 0.82 4.52
CA TRP A 29 -14.98 2.17 4.29
C TRP A 29 -13.56 2.37 4.82
N ARG A 30 -13.20 1.79 5.98
CA ARG A 30 -11.82 1.82 6.47
C ARG A 30 -10.88 1.01 5.57
N ILE A 31 -11.31 -0.14 5.08
CA ILE A 31 -10.55 -0.96 4.11
C ILE A 31 -10.35 -0.17 2.82
N ALA A 32 -11.43 0.38 2.27
CA ALA A 32 -11.38 1.25 1.10
C ALA A 32 -10.46 2.45 1.36
N GLN A 33 -10.59 3.14 2.49
CA GLN A 33 -9.72 4.26 2.87
C GLN A 33 -8.26 3.84 3.06
N THR A 34 -7.97 2.64 3.53
CA THR A 34 -6.59 2.18 3.77
C THR A 34 -5.93 1.74 2.47
N GLN A 35 -6.65 0.98 1.65
CA GLN A 35 -6.24 0.62 0.28
C GLN A 35 -6.06 1.89 -0.57
N CYS A 36 -7.03 2.80 -0.48
CA CYS A 36 -6.98 4.08 -1.16
C CYS A 36 -5.87 4.99 -0.61
N ARG A 37 -5.67 5.13 0.72
CA ARG A 37 -4.61 5.97 1.30
C ARG A 37 -3.21 5.48 0.94
N GLY A 38 -3.00 4.16 0.91
CA GLY A 38 -1.74 3.57 0.43
C GLY A 38 -1.47 3.89 -1.04
N MET A 39 -2.52 3.85 -1.87
CA MET A 39 -2.44 4.29 -3.28
C MET A 39 -2.33 5.82 -3.43
N PHE A 40 -2.94 6.61 -2.54
CA PHE A 40 -3.03 8.09 -2.63
C PHE A 40 -1.87 8.84 -1.99
N ALA A 41 -1.12 8.25 -1.06
CA ALA A 41 0.07 8.88 -0.50
C ALA A 41 1.22 8.95 -1.53
N ALA A 42 1.24 8.02 -2.49
CA ALA A 42 2.21 7.96 -3.58
C ALA A 42 1.68 8.49 -4.92
N ALA A 43 0.36 8.48 -5.13
CA ALA A 43 -0.22 9.00 -6.37
C ALA A 43 -0.31 10.54 -6.32
N GLU A 44 0.23 11.20 -7.35
CA GLU A 44 0.10 12.64 -7.53
C GLU A 44 -1.36 13.09 -7.36
N ARG A 45 -1.56 14.30 -6.81
CA ARG A 45 -2.89 14.90 -6.54
C ARG A 45 -3.96 14.72 -7.64
N PRO A 46 -3.64 14.69 -8.95
CA PRO A 46 -4.60 14.41 -10.00
C PRO A 46 -5.27 13.03 -9.92
N CYS A 47 -4.52 11.98 -9.54
CA CYS A 47 -5.03 10.61 -9.47
C CYS A 47 -6.04 10.41 -8.34
N ALA A 48 -5.79 11.05 -7.19
CA ALA A 48 -6.69 10.99 -6.05
C ALA A 48 -8.05 11.64 -6.35
N LYS A 49 -8.02 12.77 -7.07
CA LYS A 49 -9.24 13.45 -7.53
C LYS A 49 -9.97 12.59 -8.56
N ALA A 50 -9.28 12.06 -9.55
CA ALA A 50 -9.90 11.24 -10.60
C ALA A 50 -10.60 9.99 -10.03
N LEU A 51 -9.99 9.33 -9.04
CA LEU A 51 -10.61 8.19 -8.37
C LEU A 51 -11.83 8.61 -7.53
N ALA A 52 -11.75 9.72 -6.80
CA ALA A 52 -12.90 10.26 -6.07
C ALA A 52 -14.07 10.61 -7.01
N ASP A 53 -13.77 11.25 -8.15
CA ASP A 53 -14.76 11.60 -9.17
C ASP A 53 -15.35 10.35 -9.84
N PHE A 54 -14.58 9.27 -10.00
CA PHE A 54 -15.09 7.98 -10.48
C PHE A 54 -16.05 7.35 -9.47
N VAL A 55 -15.67 7.30 -8.19
CA VAL A 55 -16.51 6.72 -7.14
C VAL A 55 -17.82 7.51 -7.01
N ALA A 56 -17.75 8.85 -6.99
CA ALA A 56 -18.94 9.70 -6.90
C ALA A 56 -19.92 9.43 -8.06
N ARG A 57 -19.43 9.40 -9.29
CA ARG A 57 -20.26 9.10 -10.47
C ARG A 57 -20.88 7.70 -10.41
N ALA A 58 -20.10 6.70 -10.00
CA ALA A 58 -20.62 5.34 -9.87
C ALA A 58 -21.77 5.24 -8.85
N LEU A 59 -21.68 5.99 -7.75
CA LEU A 59 -22.75 6.06 -6.75
C LEU A 59 -23.97 6.82 -7.28
N GLU A 60 -23.76 7.92 -8.02
CA GLU A 60 -24.84 8.67 -8.69
C GLU A 60 -25.59 7.83 -9.73
N GLU A 61 -24.90 6.90 -10.39
CA GLU A 61 -25.48 5.88 -11.29
C GLU A 61 -26.24 4.76 -10.54
N GLY A 62 -26.33 4.83 -9.21
CA GLY A 62 -27.02 3.85 -8.38
C GLY A 62 -26.23 2.56 -8.10
N LYS A 63 -24.92 2.52 -8.39
CA LYS A 63 -24.09 1.36 -8.01
C LYS A 63 -23.88 1.37 -6.51
N THR A 64 -23.88 0.17 -5.92
CA THR A 64 -23.56 0.04 -4.49
C THR A 64 -22.06 0.22 -4.25
N LEU A 65 -21.68 0.70 -3.07
CA LEU A 65 -20.28 0.86 -2.69
C LEU A 65 -19.49 -0.46 -2.79
N GLY A 66 -20.13 -1.59 -2.47
CA GLY A 66 -19.51 -2.92 -2.59
C GLY A 66 -19.10 -3.25 -4.03
N VAL A 67 -19.95 -2.95 -5.01
CA VAL A 67 -19.64 -3.14 -6.44
C VAL A 67 -18.47 -2.24 -6.87
N VAL A 68 -18.45 -0.99 -6.40
CA VAL A 68 -17.37 -0.05 -6.71
C VAL A 68 -16.04 -0.53 -6.14
N VAL A 69 -16.00 -0.92 -4.87
CA VAL A 69 -14.77 -1.43 -4.22
C VAL A 69 -14.28 -2.71 -4.88
N ALA A 70 -15.17 -3.66 -5.18
CA ALA A 70 -14.82 -4.89 -5.89
C ALA A 70 -14.23 -4.61 -7.28
N SER A 71 -14.81 -3.65 -8.02
CA SER A 71 -14.31 -3.25 -9.34
C SER A 71 -12.93 -2.60 -9.26
N LEU A 72 -12.70 -1.75 -8.24
CA LEU A 72 -11.39 -1.14 -7.99
C LEU A 72 -10.34 -2.18 -7.63
N GLN A 73 -10.68 -3.13 -6.75
CA GLN A 73 -9.80 -4.24 -6.37
C GLN A 73 -9.41 -5.08 -7.60
N GLN A 74 -10.39 -5.45 -8.43
CA GLN A 74 -10.12 -6.23 -9.65
C GLN A 74 -9.29 -5.44 -10.66
N THR A 75 -9.48 -4.12 -10.74
CA THR A 75 -8.67 -3.24 -11.60
C THR A 75 -7.23 -3.17 -11.10
N LEU A 76 -7.03 -3.04 -9.78
CA LEU A 76 -5.71 -3.05 -9.15
C LEU A 76 -4.96 -4.36 -9.45
N GLU A 77 -5.62 -5.51 -9.29
CA GLU A 77 -5.04 -6.83 -9.59
C GLU A 77 -4.58 -6.93 -11.05
N ARG A 78 -5.45 -6.55 -12.00
CA ARG A 78 -5.12 -6.57 -13.44
C ARG A 78 -3.96 -5.64 -13.78
N LEU A 79 -3.94 -4.43 -13.21
CA LEU A 79 -2.84 -3.48 -13.44
C LEU A 79 -1.53 -4.00 -12.86
N ALA A 80 -1.55 -4.56 -11.64
CA ALA A 80 -0.36 -5.12 -11.03
C ALA A 80 0.23 -6.28 -11.86
N ILE A 81 -0.62 -7.20 -12.32
CA ILE A 81 -0.20 -8.29 -13.21
C ILE A 81 0.44 -7.73 -14.48
N ARG A 82 -0.25 -6.83 -15.19
CA ARG A 82 0.26 -6.23 -16.44
C ARG A 82 1.59 -5.50 -16.26
N LEU A 83 1.78 -4.84 -15.12
CA LEU A 83 3.05 -4.15 -14.80
C LEU A 83 4.19 -5.13 -14.49
N LEU A 84 3.88 -6.32 -13.97
CA LEU A 84 4.86 -7.33 -13.58
C LEU A 84 5.20 -8.32 -14.71
N GLU A 85 4.32 -8.51 -15.70
CA GLU A 85 4.53 -9.39 -16.87
C GLU A 85 5.93 -9.25 -17.51
N PRO A 86 6.47 -8.04 -17.79
CA PRO A 86 7.79 -7.91 -18.41
C PRO A 86 8.94 -8.41 -17.51
N TYR A 87 8.75 -8.40 -16.19
CA TYR A 87 9.75 -8.87 -15.22
C TYR A 87 9.65 -10.37 -15.01
N HIS A 88 8.45 -10.95 -15.12
CA HIS A 88 8.27 -12.39 -15.06
C HIS A 88 9.02 -13.12 -16.18
N ALA A 89 9.11 -12.51 -17.37
CA ALA A 89 9.92 -13.03 -18.48
C ALA A 89 11.41 -13.22 -18.13
N ARG A 90 11.90 -12.58 -17.06
CA ARG A 90 13.27 -12.74 -16.54
C ARG A 90 13.42 -13.92 -15.58
N GLN A 91 12.39 -14.76 -15.45
CA GLN A 91 12.34 -15.94 -14.58
C GLN A 91 12.74 -15.65 -13.13
N PRO A 92 12.04 -14.73 -12.44
CA PRO A 92 12.31 -14.48 -11.02
C PRO A 92 11.91 -15.70 -10.19
N GLN A 93 12.59 -15.88 -9.04
CA GLN A 93 12.33 -17.00 -8.13
C GLN A 93 11.11 -16.75 -7.22
N GLY A 94 10.60 -15.52 -7.15
CA GLY A 94 9.52 -15.13 -6.27
C GLY A 94 9.15 -13.66 -6.44
N ILE A 95 8.04 -13.28 -5.81
CA ILE A 95 7.55 -11.90 -5.77
C ILE A 95 7.61 -11.43 -4.31
N VAL A 96 8.24 -10.28 -4.07
CA VAL A 96 8.23 -9.64 -2.74
C VAL A 96 7.28 -8.45 -2.78
N LEU A 97 6.28 -8.46 -1.89
CA LEU A 97 5.37 -7.33 -1.71
C LEU A 97 5.79 -6.50 -0.51
N ALA A 98 5.91 -5.19 -0.73
CA ALA A 98 6.20 -4.19 0.29
C ALA A 98 5.20 -3.02 0.18
N GLY A 99 5.20 -2.15 1.18
CA GLY A 99 4.25 -1.05 1.36
C GLY A 99 2.90 -1.49 1.94
N GLY A 100 1.98 -0.54 2.06
CA GLY A 100 0.63 -0.79 2.59
C GLY A 100 -0.18 -1.78 1.74
N CYS A 101 0.07 -1.85 0.44
CA CYS A 101 -0.59 -2.78 -0.47
C CYS A 101 -0.17 -4.25 -0.26
N ALA A 102 0.95 -4.51 0.42
CA ALA A 102 1.38 -5.88 0.72
C ALA A 102 0.43 -6.61 1.69
N LEU A 103 -0.36 -5.87 2.47
CA LEU A 103 -1.39 -6.43 3.34
C LEU A 103 -2.69 -6.78 2.59
N ASN A 104 -2.75 -6.50 1.28
CA ASN A 104 -3.88 -6.88 0.44
C ASN A 104 -3.77 -8.36 0.03
N THR A 105 -4.45 -9.23 0.77
CA THR A 105 -4.43 -10.68 0.56
C THR A 105 -5.00 -11.09 -0.79
N LEU A 106 -5.98 -10.34 -1.33
CA LEU A 106 -6.55 -10.61 -2.65
C LEU A 106 -5.52 -10.34 -3.76
N LEU A 107 -4.79 -9.24 -3.65
CA LEU A 107 -3.69 -8.93 -4.57
C LEU A 107 -2.59 -9.99 -4.49
N ALA A 108 -2.14 -10.37 -3.30
CA ALA A 108 -1.13 -11.41 -3.12
C ALA A 108 -1.58 -12.74 -3.73
N ALA A 109 -2.83 -13.16 -3.48
CA ALA A 109 -3.38 -14.38 -4.04
C ALA A 109 -3.56 -14.33 -5.57
N ALA A 110 -3.88 -13.16 -6.14
CA ALA A 110 -3.96 -12.97 -7.58
C ALA A 110 -2.59 -13.10 -8.24
N LEU A 111 -1.56 -12.49 -7.65
CA LEU A 111 -0.18 -12.56 -8.14
C LEU A 111 0.39 -13.98 -8.05
N TRP A 112 0.19 -14.67 -6.91
CA TRP A 112 0.60 -16.06 -6.72
C TRP A 112 -0.02 -16.96 -7.79
N ARG A 113 -1.33 -16.87 -8.01
CA ARG A 113 -2.05 -17.68 -9.00
C ARG A 113 -1.66 -17.36 -10.44
N HIS A 114 -1.40 -16.10 -10.76
CA HIS A 114 -1.11 -15.69 -12.13
C HIS A 114 0.31 -16.04 -12.55
N PHE A 115 1.30 -15.80 -11.68
CA PHE A 115 2.71 -16.01 -12.01
C PHE A 115 3.25 -17.38 -11.61
N ASP A 116 2.50 -18.15 -10.82
CA ASP A 116 2.94 -19.43 -10.24
C ASP A 116 4.29 -19.30 -9.50
N LEU A 117 4.43 -18.22 -8.74
CA LEU A 117 5.65 -17.88 -7.99
C LEU A 117 5.31 -17.65 -6.51
N PRO A 118 6.19 -18.04 -5.57
CA PRO A 118 5.99 -17.73 -4.17
C PRO A 118 5.92 -16.21 -3.96
N VAL A 119 4.90 -15.77 -3.23
CA VAL A 119 4.72 -14.36 -2.86
C VAL A 119 5.11 -14.18 -1.40
N HIS A 120 6.14 -13.37 -1.16
CA HIS A 120 6.68 -13.08 0.16
C HIS A 120 6.22 -11.70 0.65
N ILE A 121 5.76 -11.63 1.89
CA ILE A 121 5.37 -10.39 2.56
C ILE A 121 6.19 -10.30 3.85
N GLY A 122 6.91 -9.20 4.02
CA GLY A 122 7.67 -8.97 5.25
C GLY A 122 6.75 -8.79 6.47
N PRO A 123 7.22 -9.09 7.70
CA PRO A 123 6.41 -8.95 8.92
C PRO A 123 6.01 -7.49 9.20
N LEU A 124 6.74 -6.53 8.64
CA LEU A 124 6.49 -5.09 8.73
C LEU A 124 6.58 -4.48 7.34
N PRO A 125 5.55 -4.65 6.49
CA PRO A 125 5.65 -4.26 5.09
C PRO A 125 5.47 -2.75 4.88
N HIS A 126 5.01 -2.00 5.89
CA HIS A 126 4.76 -0.56 5.80
C HIS A 126 5.97 0.25 6.31
N ASP A 127 6.03 1.53 5.93
CA ASP A 127 7.16 2.42 6.24
C ASP A 127 7.42 2.51 7.75
N LYS A 128 8.54 1.91 8.17
CA LYS A 128 9.01 1.87 9.57
C LYS A 128 10.52 2.00 9.60
N GLY A 129 11.02 2.62 10.68
CA GLY A 129 12.47 2.77 10.91
C GLY A 129 13.23 1.43 10.93
N LEU A 130 12.55 0.30 11.20
CA LEU A 130 13.16 -1.03 11.14
C LEU A 130 13.57 -1.45 9.72
N ALA A 131 12.80 -1.08 8.69
CA ALA A 131 13.19 -1.36 7.30
C ALA A 131 14.48 -0.62 6.94
N TYR A 132 14.57 0.66 7.33
CA TYR A 132 15.79 1.46 7.17
C TYR A 132 16.96 0.91 7.98
N GLY A 133 16.73 0.51 9.24
CA GLY A 133 17.74 -0.10 10.08
C GLY A 133 18.29 -1.41 9.49
N ALA A 134 17.42 -2.25 8.91
CA ALA A 134 17.84 -3.46 8.21
C ALA A 134 18.66 -3.15 6.95
N VAL A 135 18.26 -2.15 6.17
CA VAL A 135 19.05 -1.70 5.01
C VAL A 135 20.41 -1.19 5.46
N TRP A 136 20.50 -0.34 6.50
CA TRP A 136 21.77 0.15 7.03
C TRP A 136 22.64 -0.93 7.68
N TRP A 137 22.04 -1.99 8.21
CA TRP A 137 22.79 -3.13 8.73
C TRP A 137 23.54 -3.89 7.64
N HIS A 138 22.93 -4.04 6.46
CA HIS A 138 23.54 -4.73 5.31
C HIS A 138 24.36 -3.79 4.41
N PHE A 139 23.95 -2.54 4.33
CA PHE A 139 24.54 -1.49 3.50
C PHE A 139 24.78 -0.26 4.37
N PRO A 140 25.80 -0.30 5.24
CA PRO A 140 26.11 0.84 6.09
C PRO A 140 26.43 2.06 5.21
N PRO A 141 25.94 3.25 5.58
CA PRO A 141 26.27 4.46 4.83
C PRO A 141 27.79 4.70 4.89
N PRO A 142 28.40 5.24 3.83
CA PRO A 142 29.81 5.60 3.86
C PRO A 142 30.05 6.65 4.96
N PRO A 143 31.18 6.59 5.68
CA PRO A 143 31.50 7.58 6.69
C PRO A 143 31.63 8.96 6.05
N THR A 144 31.02 9.98 6.65
CA THR A 144 31.31 11.39 6.31
C THR A 144 32.32 11.96 7.31
N PRO A 145 33.10 13.00 6.94
CA PRO A 145 34.09 13.62 7.83
C PRO A 145 33.51 14.10 9.17
N ASP A 146 32.23 14.46 9.17
CA ASP A 146 31.51 14.99 10.33
C ASP A 146 30.58 13.95 10.99
N SER A 147 30.62 12.68 10.56
CA SER A 147 29.77 11.64 11.13
C SER A 147 30.24 11.29 12.54
N PRO A 148 29.39 11.40 13.58
CA PRO A 148 29.70 10.77 14.86
C PRO A 148 29.82 9.25 14.66
N PRO A 149 30.61 8.53 15.48
CA PRO A 149 30.70 7.08 15.38
C PRO A 149 29.30 6.49 15.46
N LEU A 150 28.95 5.63 14.48
CA LEU A 150 27.68 4.93 14.44
C LEU A 150 27.52 4.15 15.75
N LEU A 151 26.59 4.59 16.59
CA LEU A 151 26.25 3.86 17.80
C LEU A 151 25.49 2.59 17.38
N CYS A 152 26.23 1.49 17.24
CA CYS A 152 25.64 0.17 17.07
C CYS A 152 25.01 -0.24 18.40
N VAL A 153 23.69 -0.09 18.54
CA VAL A 153 22.93 -0.51 19.74
C VAL A 153 22.68 -2.04 19.74
N CYS A 154 23.12 -2.73 18.70
CA CYS A 154 23.22 -4.18 18.68
C CYS A 154 24.47 -4.59 19.49
N GLY A 155 24.29 -5.26 20.62
CA GLY A 155 25.37 -5.69 21.53
C GLY A 155 26.37 -6.70 20.96
N ARG A 156 26.55 -6.78 19.63
CA ARG A 156 27.64 -7.50 18.99
C ARG A 156 28.61 -6.50 18.36
N TYR A 157 29.79 -6.45 18.96
CA TYR A 157 31.07 -5.98 18.42
C TYR A 157 31.05 -5.77 16.90
N CYS A 158 31.06 -4.51 16.46
CA CYS A 158 31.64 -4.18 15.15
C CYS A 158 33.15 -4.33 15.31
N ASN A 159 33.68 -5.50 14.95
CA ASN A 159 35.12 -5.71 14.88
C ASN A 159 35.71 -4.74 13.86
N GLY A 160 36.62 -3.90 14.35
CA GLY A 160 37.13 -2.76 13.62
C GLY A 160 37.96 -3.11 12.40
N GLN A 161 38.01 -2.15 11.50
CA GLN A 161 39.24 -1.78 10.81
C GLN A 161 39.32 -0.25 10.85
N ALA A 162 40.04 0.23 11.86
CA ALA A 162 40.77 1.47 11.76
C ALA A 162 42.15 1.10 11.18
N THR A 163 42.39 1.52 9.94
CA THR A 163 43.72 1.71 9.36
C THR A 163 43.70 3.03 8.63
#